data_AF-A0A7Y5LN83-F1
#
_entry.id   AF-A0A7Y5LN83-F1
#
_cell.length_a   1.000
_cell.length_b   1.000
_cell.length_c   1.000
_cell.angle_alpha   90.00
_cell.angle_beta   90.00
_cell.angle_gamma   90.00
#
_symmetry.space_group_name_H-M   'P 1'
#
loop_
_entity.id
_entity.type
_entity.pdbx_description
1 polymer ?
#
loop_
_entity_poly.entity_id
_entity_poly.type
_entity_poly.pdbx_seq_one_letter_code
_entity_poly.pdbx_strand_id
1 'polypeptide(L)'
;MNRHSQGSGPTIVIAAIIAIFTGIACDSADDGGDDNTSGPESSFYSNQEQQQDQENNDFGSGSVKIQVSVNPTKPDGDDWDVFGGAPDPFIVVGGYSFEFEACQDTFFCSFEVSGSGPFAIEVYDSDLSTNDYAGSVTCDRGDTCTTNNGGATVTVK
;
A
#
# COMPACT_ATOMS: atom_id res chain seq x y z
N MET A 1 50.10 -23.71 -20.59
CA MET A 1 50.21 -23.12 -19.25
C MET A 1 48.84 -22.56 -18.89
N ASN A 2 48.05 -23.33 -18.13
CA ASN A 2 46.70 -22.96 -17.71
C ASN A 2 46.77 -22.11 -16.43
N ARG A 3 46.15 -20.92 -16.43
CA ARG A 3 45.81 -20.21 -15.19
C ARG A 3 44.30 -20.07 -15.13
N HIS A 4 43.70 -20.92 -14.28
CA HIS A 4 42.34 -20.77 -13.78
C HIS A 4 42.32 -19.54 -12.86
N SER A 5 41.51 -18.54 -13.20
CA SER A 5 41.20 -17.40 -12.35
C SER A 5 39.84 -17.66 -11.70
N GLN A 6 39.82 -17.91 -10.39
CA GLN A 6 38.60 -18.00 -9.60
C GLN A 6 38.24 -16.59 -9.13
N GLY A 7 37.26 -15.97 -9.78
CA GLY A 7 36.68 -14.70 -9.37
C GLY A 7 35.75 -14.90 -8.18
N SER A 8 36.09 -14.28 -7.06
CA SER A 8 35.28 -14.18 -5.84
C SER A 8 33.98 -13.45 -6.14
N GLY A 9 32.84 -14.14 -6.02
CA GLY A 9 31.52 -13.53 -6.15
C GLY A 9 31.18 -12.57 -5.00
N PRO A 10 30.31 -11.57 -5.22
CA PRO A 10 29.89 -10.64 -4.18
C PRO A 10 29.04 -11.35 -3.12
N THR A 11 29.35 -11.08 -1.86
CA THR A 11 28.55 -11.52 -0.71
C THR A 11 27.36 -10.57 -0.57
N ILE A 12 26.15 -11.06 -0.87
CA ILE A 12 24.91 -10.33 -0.65
C ILE A 12 24.58 -10.40 0.84
N VAL A 13 24.69 -9.26 1.53
CA VAL A 13 24.28 -9.11 2.93
C VAL A 13 22.79 -8.74 2.92
N ILE A 14 21.92 -9.72 3.16
CA ILE A 14 20.48 -9.49 3.34
C ILE A 14 20.28 -8.95 4.75
N ALA A 15 20.11 -7.64 4.87
CA ALA A 15 19.67 -7.02 6.13
C ALA A 15 18.16 -7.23 6.27
N ALA A 16 17.75 -8.11 7.17
CA ALA A 16 16.35 -8.28 7.53
C ALA A 16 15.87 -7.04 8.30
N ILE A 17 14.97 -6.25 7.69
CA ILE A 17 14.28 -5.15 8.36
C ILE A 17 13.12 -5.76 9.15
N ILE A 18 13.29 -5.88 10.46
CA ILE A 18 12.22 -6.24 11.39
C ILE A 18 11.41 -4.97 11.64
N ALA A 19 10.24 -4.85 11.02
CA ALA A 19 9.26 -3.83 11.36
C ALA A 19 8.61 -4.22 12.71
N ILE A 20 9.00 -3.49 13.77
CA ILE A 20 8.36 -3.63 15.08
C ILE A 20 7.06 -2.82 15.02
N PHE A 21 5.93 -3.51 14.84
CA PHE A 21 4.62 -2.96 15.12
C PHE A 21 4.46 -2.85 16.65
N THR A 22 4.71 -1.67 17.21
CA THR A 22 4.24 -1.36 18.55
C THR A 22 2.74 -1.10 18.48
N GLY A 23 1.96 -2.15 18.75
CA GLY A 23 0.55 -2.04 19.03
C GLY A 23 0.34 -1.13 20.25
N ILE A 24 -0.32 0.00 20.02
CA ILE A 24 -0.88 0.82 21.09
C ILE A 24 -2.07 0.02 21.64
N ALA A 25 -1.86 -0.68 22.75
CA ALA A 25 -2.95 -1.23 23.52
C ALA A 25 -3.67 -0.06 24.22
N CYS A 26 -4.96 0.09 23.92
CA CYS A 26 -5.85 0.99 24.63
C CYS A 26 -6.16 0.35 25.99
N ASP A 27 -5.47 0.79 27.04
CA ASP A 27 -5.72 0.36 28.42
C ASP A 27 -7.02 1.03 28.88
N SER A 28 -8.12 0.28 28.79
CA SER A 28 -9.40 0.66 29.39
C SER A 28 -9.37 0.18 30.84
N ALA A 29 -8.96 1.07 31.74
CA ALA A 29 -9.06 0.85 33.17
C ALA A 29 -10.55 0.89 33.57
N ASP A 30 -11.16 -0.29 33.64
CA ASP A 30 -12.43 -0.55 34.32
C ASP A 30 -12.09 -1.21 35.66
N ASP A 31 -12.02 -0.40 36.73
CA ASP A 31 -11.90 -0.91 38.10
C ASP A 31 -13.23 -0.69 38.81
N GLY A 32 -13.98 -1.80 38.89
CA GLY A 32 -15.29 -1.89 39.50
C GLY A 32 -15.25 -1.67 41.00
N GLY A 33 -15.95 -0.62 41.45
CA GLY A 33 -16.32 -0.43 42.84
C GLY A 33 -17.74 -0.91 43.08
N ASP A 34 -17.88 -2.13 43.60
CA ASP A 34 -19.12 -2.63 44.21
C ASP A 34 -19.38 -1.85 45.51
N ASP A 35 -20.43 -1.01 45.55
CA ASP A 35 -21.04 -0.63 46.82
C ASP A 35 -22.55 -0.92 46.80
N ASN A 36 -22.92 -1.79 47.72
CA ASN A 36 -24.21 -2.43 47.88
C ASN A 36 -25.00 -1.62 48.91
N THR A 37 -25.85 -0.70 48.46
CA THR A 37 -26.83 -0.04 49.33
C THR A 37 -28.26 -0.35 48.89
N SER A 38 -28.88 -1.21 49.69
CA SER A 38 -30.26 -1.65 49.59
C SER A 38 -31.21 -0.49 49.94
N GLY A 39 -32.08 -0.13 49.00
CA GLY A 39 -33.19 0.79 49.21
C GLY A 39 -34.33 0.46 48.25
N PRO A 40 -35.59 0.36 48.73
CA PRO A 40 -36.69 -0.10 47.90
C PRO A 40 -37.37 1.06 47.17
N GLU A 41 -38.11 0.67 46.13
CA GLU A 41 -39.28 1.32 45.56
C GLU A 41 -39.13 2.13 44.27
N SER A 42 -40.18 1.93 43.47
CA SER A 42 -40.68 2.83 42.43
C SER A 42 -40.12 2.63 41.03
N SER A 43 -40.73 1.64 40.37
CA SER A 43 -41.11 1.65 38.96
C SER A 43 -41.31 3.05 38.38
N PHE A 44 -40.38 3.49 37.53
CA PHE A 44 -40.66 4.48 36.49
C PHE A 44 -39.98 4.04 35.20
N TYR A 45 -40.82 3.82 34.19
CA TYR A 45 -40.47 3.67 32.78
C TYR A 45 -39.52 4.80 32.37
N SER A 46 -38.32 4.45 31.88
CA SER A 46 -37.55 5.32 31.01
C SER A 46 -36.87 4.44 29.97
N ASN A 47 -37.57 4.24 28.85
CA ASN A 47 -36.94 3.83 27.61
C ASN A 47 -36.07 5.00 27.16
N GLN A 48 -34.83 5.06 27.65
CA GLN A 48 -33.83 5.86 26.98
C GLN A 48 -33.49 5.13 25.68
N GLU A 49 -34.11 5.62 24.60
CA GLU A 49 -33.51 5.61 23.27
C GLU A 49 -32.07 6.10 23.41
N GLN A 50 -31.15 5.15 23.59
CA GLN A 50 -29.76 5.36 23.21
C GLN A 50 -29.79 5.47 21.69
N GLN A 51 -30.06 6.68 21.21
CA GLN A 51 -29.57 7.14 19.93
C GLN A 51 -28.05 7.01 20.03
N GLN A 52 -27.56 5.83 19.63
CA GLN A 52 -26.22 5.73 19.11
C GLN A 52 -26.18 6.75 17.98
N ASP A 53 -25.54 7.87 18.24
CA ASP A 53 -24.87 8.65 17.21
C ASP A 53 -23.91 7.66 16.55
N GLN A 54 -24.47 6.89 15.61
CA GLN A 54 -23.77 6.20 14.58
C GLN A 54 -23.24 7.33 13.72
N GLU A 55 -22.17 7.95 14.23
CA GLU A 55 -21.24 8.74 13.48
C GLU A 55 -20.95 7.86 12.27
N ASN A 56 -21.55 8.27 11.15
CA ASN A 56 -21.42 7.64 9.87
C ASN A 56 -19.94 7.74 9.55
N ASN A 57 -19.17 6.80 10.07
CA ASN A 57 -17.89 6.42 9.54
C ASN A 57 -18.22 5.78 8.20
N ASP A 58 -18.58 6.63 7.24
CA ASP A 58 -18.44 6.40 5.82
C ASP A 58 -16.95 6.18 5.58
N PHE A 59 -16.48 5.01 6.02
CA PHE A 59 -15.20 4.44 5.67
C PHE A 59 -15.31 4.16 4.18
N GLY A 60 -15.02 5.21 3.42
CA GLY A 60 -15.32 5.38 2.02
C GLY A 60 -15.15 4.10 1.22
N SER A 61 -16.25 3.39 1.05
CA SER A 61 -16.40 2.29 0.10
C SER A 61 -16.57 2.87 -1.32
N GLY A 62 -15.70 3.82 -1.67
CA GLY A 62 -15.59 4.38 -3.00
C GLY A 62 -14.47 3.67 -3.74
N SER A 63 -14.67 3.44 -5.04
CA SER A 63 -13.54 3.20 -5.92
C SER A 63 -12.70 4.48 -6.04
N VAL A 64 -11.40 4.28 -6.13
CA VAL A 64 -10.37 5.31 -6.28
C VAL A 64 -9.59 4.98 -7.54
N LYS A 65 -9.28 6.01 -8.32
CA LYS A 65 -8.51 5.85 -9.54
C LYS A 65 -7.05 6.16 -9.28
N ILE A 66 -6.20 5.15 -9.41
CA ILE A 66 -4.74 5.31 -9.36
C ILE A 66 -4.25 5.50 -10.79
N GLN A 67 -3.50 6.57 -11.04
CA GLN A 67 -2.86 6.85 -12.32
C GLN A 67 -1.35 6.75 -12.13
N VAL A 68 -0.70 6.02 -13.02
CA VAL A 68 0.75 5.77 -12.97
C VAL A 68 1.37 6.33 -14.24
N SER A 69 2.46 7.06 -14.07
CA SER A 69 3.35 7.46 -15.16
C SER A 69 4.74 6.91 -14.88
N VAL A 70 5.21 6.00 -15.72
CA VAL A 70 6.56 5.44 -15.66
C VAL A 70 7.51 6.34 -16.45
N ASN A 71 8.75 6.48 -15.97
CA ASN A 71 9.76 7.24 -16.68
C ASN A 71 10.15 6.57 -18.01
N PRO A 72 10.73 7.31 -18.98
CA PRO A 72 11.22 6.74 -20.23
C PRO A 72 12.30 5.65 -20.07
N THR A 73 13.06 5.71 -18.99
CA THR A 73 14.15 4.78 -18.68
C THR A 73 14.06 4.35 -17.22
N LYS A 74 14.72 3.24 -16.90
CA LYS A 74 14.96 2.77 -15.53
C LYS A 74 15.77 3.81 -14.74
N PRO A 75 15.74 3.76 -13.39
CA PRO A 75 16.51 4.67 -12.54
C PRO A 75 18.02 4.65 -12.75
N ASP A 76 18.58 3.54 -13.23
CA ASP A 76 19.99 3.39 -13.60
C ASP A 76 20.32 3.92 -15.01
N GLY A 77 19.30 4.30 -15.77
CA GLY A 77 19.40 4.80 -17.13
C GLY A 77 19.25 3.73 -18.22
N ASP A 78 19.04 2.47 -17.84
CA ASP A 78 18.78 1.39 -18.79
C ASP A 78 17.37 1.50 -19.38
N ASP A 79 17.17 0.90 -20.54
CA ASP A 79 15.85 0.78 -21.15
C ASP A 79 14.96 -0.18 -20.33
N TRP A 80 13.65 0.06 -20.37
CA TRP A 80 12.67 -0.85 -19.79
C TRP A 80 12.71 -2.20 -20.51
N ASP A 81 12.42 -2.19 -21.81
CA ASP A 81 12.54 -3.36 -22.66
C ASP A 81 13.92 -3.50 -23.32
N VAL A 82 14.34 -4.75 -23.53
CA VAL A 82 15.60 -5.13 -24.20
C VAL A 82 15.73 -4.58 -25.63
N PHE A 83 14.62 -4.17 -26.25
CA PHE A 83 14.59 -3.63 -27.61
C PHE A 83 14.17 -2.14 -27.68
N GLY A 84 14.16 -1.43 -26.56
CA GLY A 84 13.81 0.00 -26.51
C GLY A 84 12.32 0.28 -26.72
N GLY A 85 11.47 -0.62 -26.24
CA GLY A 85 10.01 -0.48 -26.20
C GLY A 85 9.54 0.39 -25.02
N ALA A 86 8.24 0.72 -25.01
CA ALA A 86 7.62 1.31 -23.84
C ALA A 86 7.24 0.20 -22.86
N PRO A 87 7.31 0.47 -21.54
CA PRO A 87 6.99 -0.53 -20.53
C PRO A 87 5.53 -0.98 -20.61
N ASP A 88 5.24 -2.08 -19.94
CA ASP A 88 3.94 -2.65 -19.66
C ASP A 88 3.55 -2.44 -18.17
N PRO A 89 3.25 -1.19 -17.73
CA PRO A 89 3.05 -0.89 -16.32
C PRO A 89 1.88 -1.65 -15.68
N PHE A 90 2.14 -2.21 -14.50
CA PHE A 90 1.13 -2.68 -13.54
C PHE A 90 1.47 -2.24 -12.11
N ILE A 91 0.50 -2.41 -11.20
CA ILE A 91 0.68 -2.07 -9.78
C ILE A 91 0.37 -3.23 -8.84
N VAL A 92 0.96 -3.17 -7.65
CA VAL A 92 0.54 -3.93 -6.48
C VAL A 92 0.10 -2.92 -5.41
N VAL A 93 -1.11 -3.06 -4.87
CA VAL A 93 -1.64 -2.17 -3.83
C VAL A 93 -1.95 -2.94 -2.56
N GLY A 94 -1.22 -2.67 -1.48
CA GLY A 94 -1.40 -3.38 -0.21
C GLY A 94 -1.26 -4.91 -0.32
N GLY A 95 -0.45 -5.38 -1.28
CA GLY A 95 -0.26 -6.82 -1.57
C GLY A 95 -1.23 -7.40 -2.61
N TYR A 96 -2.19 -6.65 -3.12
CA TYR A 96 -3.07 -7.07 -4.22
C TYR A 96 -2.48 -6.68 -5.57
N SER A 97 -2.21 -7.67 -6.42
CA SER A 97 -1.60 -7.47 -7.75
C SER A 97 -2.65 -7.19 -8.82
N PHE A 98 -2.35 -6.23 -9.69
CA PHE A 98 -3.10 -5.85 -10.89
C PHE A 98 -2.35 -6.25 -12.18
N GLU A 99 -1.48 -7.25 -12.13
CA GLU A 99 -0.67 -7.71 -13.27
C GLU A 99 -1.52 -8.12 -14.50
N PHE A 100 -2.69 -8.73 -14.30
CA PHE A 100 -3.61 -9.06 -15.40
C PHE A 100 -4.31 -7.84 -16.03
N GLU A 101 -4.15 -6.66 -15.42
CA GLU A 101 -4.65 -5.37 -15.89
C GLU A 101 -3.51 -4.46 -16.39
N ALA A 102 -2.31 -5.02 -16.60
CA ALA A 102 -1.17 -4.28 -17.14
C ALA A 102 -1.56 -3.54 -18.43
N CYS A 103 -1.21 -2.26 -18.51
CA CYS A 103 -1.37 -1.53 -19.76
C CYS A 103 -0.16 -1.84 -20.65
N GLN A 104 -0.40 -2.32 -21.87
CA GLN A 104 0.67 -2.76 -22.77
C GLN A 104 1.27 -1.58 -23.57
N ASP A 105 2.60 -1.57 -23.74
CA ASP A 105 3.40 -0.65 -24.56
C ASP A 105 3.06 0.83 -24.28
N THR A 106 3.09 1.22 -23.01
CA THR A 106 2.73 2.59 -22.59
C THR A 106 3.45 3.06 -21.33
N PHE A 107 3.86 4.33 -21.32
CA PHE A 107 4.39 4.99 -20.12
C PHE A 107 3.31 5.44 -19.12
N PHE A 108 2.03 5.25 -19.44
CA PHE A 108 0.92 5.71 -18.62
C PHE A 108 -0.17 4.64 -18.50
N CYS A 109 -0.61 4.37 -17.27
CA CYS A 109 -1.67 3.41 -16.98
C CYS A 109 -2.58 3.89 -15.84
N SER A 110 -3.78 3.32 -15.75
CA SER A 110 -4.73 3.68 -14.71
C SER A 110 -5.54 2.49 -14.22
N PHE A 111 -5.68 2.40 -12.90
CA PHE A 111 -6.30 1.28 -12.19
C PHE A 111 -7.43 1.79 -11.30
N GLU A 112 -8.47 0.97 -11.12
CA GLU A 112 -9.52 1.23 -10.15
C GLU A 112 -9.30 0.35 -8.92
N VAL A 113 -9.12 1.00 -7.77
CA VAL A 113 -8.81 0.33 -6.50
C VAL A 113 -9.87 0.69 -5.48
N SER A 114 -10.25 -0.26 -4.62
CA SER A 114 -11.19 0.01 -3.52
C SER A 114 -10.43 0.44 -2.28
N GLY A 115 -10.93 1.47 -1.58
CA GLY A 115 -10.41 1.87 -0.27
C GLY A 115 -10.35 3.39 -0.07
N SER A 116 -10.07 3.80 1.17
CA SER A 116 -9.98 5.23 1.55
C SER A 116 -8.56 5.79 1.53
N GLY A 117 -7.54 4.93 1.42
CA GLY A 117 -6.13 5.31 1.58
C GLY A 117 -5.69 5.42 3.05
N PRO A 118 -4.39 5.69 3.32
CA PRO A 118 -3.30 5.78 2.34
C PRO A 118 -3.07 4.47 1.58
N PHE A 119 -2.56 4.56 0.36
CA PHE A 119 -2.32 3.42 -0.51
C PHE A 119 -0.82 3.10 -0.56
N ALA A 120 -0.42 1.93 -0.07
CA ALA A 120 0.92 1.38 -0.29
C ALA A 120 0.96 0.76 -1.70
N ILE A 121 1.64 1.44 -2.63
CA ILE A 121 1.65 1.13 -4.05
C ILE A 121 3.07 0.74 -4.48
N GLU A 122 3.20 -0.38 -5.16
CA GLU A 122 4.40 -0.79 -5.87
C GLU A 122 4.10 -0.73 -7.38
N VAL A 123 5.05 -0.26 -8.18
CA VAL A 123 4.92 -0.14 -9.63
C VAL A 123 5.94 -1.06 -10.29
N TYR A 124 5.50 -1.76 -11.32
CA TYR A 124 6.30 -2.69 -12.07
C TYR A 124 6.05 -2.52 -13.57
N ASP A 125 7.03 -2.94 -14.35
CA ASP A 125 6.94 -3.20 -15.77
C ASP A 125 6.79 -4.72 -15.98
N SER A 126 5.75 -5.13 -16.69
CA SER A 126 5.42 -6.54 -16.91
C SER A 126 6.24 -7.11 -18.05
N ASP A 127 6.95 -8.20 -17.80
CA ASP A 127 7.91 -8.72 -18.75
C ASP A 127 7.77 -10.24 -18.90
N LEU A 128 8.12 -10.80 -20.06
CA LEU A 128 7.94 -12.24 -20.30
C LEU A 128 8.81 -13.11 -19.39
N SER A 129 9.90 -12.56 -18.88
CA SER A 129 10.89 -13.31 -18.11
C SER A 129 10.97 -12.89 -16.65
N THR A 130 10.96 -11.60 -16.35
CA THR A 130 11.06 -11.05 -14.99
C THR A 130 10.51 -9.65 -14.98
N ASN A 131 9.50 -9.39 -14.14
CA ASN A 131 8.93 -8.06 -14.00
C ASN A 131 9.95 -7.09 -13.40
N ASP A 132 10.11 -5.94 -14.04
CA ASP A 132 11.07 -4.92 -13.64
C ASP A 132 10.45 -3.95 -12.63
N TYR A 133 11.15 -3.71 -11.52
CA TYR A 133 10.64 -2.89 -10.43
C TYR A 133 10.83 -1.40 -10.68
N ALA A 134 9.73 -0.67 -10.83
CA ALA A 134 9.71 0.78 -11.05
C ALA A 134 9.55 1.61 -9.76
N GLY A 135 9.52 0.97 -8.59
CA GLY A 135 9.57 1.62 -7.28
C GLY A 135 8.31 1.45 -6.44
N SER A 136 8.35 1.94 -5.20
CA SER A 136 7.20 1.95 -4.29
C SER A 136 6.98 3.30 -3.63
N VAL A 137 5.73 3.53 -3.21
CA VAL A 137 5.32 4.74 -2.51
C VAL A 137 4.09 4.47 -1.63
N THR A 138 3.96 5.19 -0.53
CA THR A 138 2.67 5.33 0.17
C THR A 138 2.09 6.68 -0.21
N CYS A 139 0.90 6.69 -0.80
CA CYS A 139 0.29 7.91 -1.34
C CYS A 139 -1.14 8.08 -0.84
N ASP A 140 -1.47 9.28 -0.36
CA ASP A 140 -2.81 9.63 0.10
C ASP A 140 -3.74 9.94 -1.08
N ARG A 141 -5.05 9.85 -0.83
CA ARG A 141 -6.05 10.20 -1.84
C ARG A 141 -5.98 11.70 -2.14
N GLY A 142 -5.96 12.05 -3.43
CA GLY A 142 -5.84 13.42 -3.92
C GLY A 142 -4.40 13.84 -4.21
N ASP A 143 -3.41 13.06 -3.77
CA ASP A 143 -2.00 13.41 -3.90
C ASP A 143 -1.36 12.84 -5.18
N THR A 144 -0.20 13.42 -5.50
CA THR A 144 0.73 12.90 -6.49
C THR A 144 2.07 12.66 -5.81
N CYS A 145 2.52 11.40 -5.84
CA CYS A 145 3.71 10.96 -5.16
C CYS A 145 4.70 10.35 -6.16
N THR A 146 5.99 10.51 -5.91
CA THR A 146 7.05 9.86 -6.68
C THR A 146 7.54 8.63 -5.92
N THR A 147 7.77 7.55 -6.65
CA THR A 147 8.33 6.31 -6.10
C THR A 147 9.72 6.51 -5.49
N ASN A 148 10.08 5.67 -4.52
CA ASN A 148 11.34 5.76 -3.75
C ASN A 148 12.63 5.70 -4.59
N ASN A 149 12.61 5.02 -5.74
CA ASN A 149 13.72 4.98 -6.69
C ASN A 149 13.57 5.99 -7.85
N GLY A 150 12.49 6.77 -7.85
CA GLY A 150 12.17 7.74 -8.89
C GLY A 150 11.74 7.14 -10.23
N GLY A 151 11.47 5.83 -10.34
CA GLY A 151 11.13 5.17 -11.61
C GLY A 151 9.73 5.50 -12.14
N ALA A 152 8.82 5.90 -11.26
CA ALA A 152 7.46 6.28 -11.60
C ALA A 152 6.89 7.40 -10.71
N THR A 153 5.89 8.11 -11.25
CA THR A 153 5.00 9.05 -10.54
C THR A 153 3.59 8.48 -10.47
N VAL A 154 2.95 8.57 -9.30
CA VAL A 154 1.62 8.03 -9.03
C VAL A 154 0.69 9.13 -8.56
N THR A 155 -0.50 9.23 -9.13
CA THR A 155 -1.56 10.16 -8.73
C THR A 155 -2.80 9.37 -8.29
N VAL A 156 -3.34 9.67 -7.11
CA VAL A 156 -4.52 8.99 -6.54
C VAL A 156 -5.73 9.93 -6.59
N LYS A 157 -6.82 9.55 -7.29
CA LYS A 157 -8.03 10.39 -7.49
C LYS A 157 -9.29 9.75 -6.90
#